data_AF-A0A961PWT5-F1
#
_entry.id   AF-A0A961PWT5-F1
#
_cell.length_a   1.000
_cell.length_b   1.000
_cell.length_c   1.000
_cell.angle_alpha   90.00
_cell.angle_beta   90.00
_cell.angle_gamma   90.00
#
_symmetry.space_group_name_H-M   'P 1'
#
loop_
_entity.id
_entity.type
_entity.pdbx_description
1 polymer ?
#
loop_
_entity_poly.entity_id
_entity_poly.type
_entity_poly.pdbx_seq_one_letter_code
_entity_poly.pdbx_strand_id
1 'polypeptide(L)'
;MAYGQILTALADPTRRALLEDLRAGPMPVARLAARHPVSRPAVSQHLKVLQEAGLVAVEPRGSARLYRARPRGLAPLRDYLDEVWGDVLQAFAEEVSRQMEDTNARPRHQDD
;
A
#
# COMPACT_ATOMS: atom_id res chain seq x y z
N MET A 1 7.14 13.53 -2.36
CA MET A 1 7.50 12.11 -2.25
C MET A 1 6.49 11.27 -3.02
N ALA A 2 6.94 10.24 -3.76
CA ALA A 2 6.07 9.41 -4.60
C ALA A 2 4.96 8.68 -3.81
N TYR A 3 5.19 8.34 -2.53
CA TYR A 3 4.19 7.69 -1.68
C TYR A 3 2.96 8.56 -1.37
N GLY A 4 3.08 9.89 -1.40
CA GLY A 4 1.97 10.79 -1.07
C GLY A 4 0.81 10.67 -2.06
N GLN A 5 1.13 10.58 -3.35
CA GLN A 5 0.13 10.36 -4.41
C GLN A 5 -0.54 8.98 -4.28
N ILE A 6 0.22 7.97 -3.85
CA ILE A 6 -0.31 6.63 -3.58
C ILE A 6 -1.31 6.69 -2.41
N LEU A 7 -0.97 7.35 -1.30
CA LEU A 7 -1.87 7.52 -0.16
C LEU A 7 -3.16 8.23 -0.55
N THR A 8 -3.07 9.35 -1.28
CA THR A 8 -4.26 10.06 -1.77
C THR A 8 -5.08 9.18 -2.70
N ALA A 9 -4.45 8.42 -3.60
CA ALA A 9 -5.15 7.50 -4.49
C ALA A 9 -5.82 6.34 -3.72
N LEU A 10 -5.21 5.82 -2.67
CA LEU A 10 -5.78 4.73 -1.88
C LEU A 10 -6.75 5.19 -0.77
N ALA A 11 -6.87 6.49 -0.50
CA ALA A 11 -7.78 7.01 0.52
C ALA A 11 -9.27 6.75 0.19
N ASP A 12 -9.60 6.62 -1.09
CA ASP A 12 -10.98 6.41 -1.58
C ASP A 12 -11.34 4.91 -1.66
N PRO A 13 -12.49 4.50 -1.09
CA PRO A 13 -12.90 3.10 -1.05
C PRO A 13 -13.19 2.52 -2.44
N THR A 14 -13.75 3.31 -3.38
CA THR A 14 -14.02 2.87 -4.75
C THR A 14 -12.72 2.58 -5.48
N ARG A 15 -11.70 3.43 -5.31
CA ARG A 15 -10.36 3.20 -5.90
C ARG A 15 -9.69 1.94 -5.34
N ARG A 16 -9.81 1.68 -4.03
CA ARG A 16 -9.34 0.41 -3.44
C ARG A 16 -10.07 -0.78 -4.04
N ALA A 17 -11.40 -0.73 -4.14
CA ALA A 17 -12.20 -1.82 -4.70
C ALA A 17 -11.88 -2.11 -6.17
N LEU A 18 -11.66 -1.06 -6.99
CA LEU A 18 -11.21 -1.22 -8.38
C LEU A 18 -9.80 -1.85 -8.47
N LEU A 19 -8.89 -1.50 -7.57
CA LEU A 19 -7.55 -2.09 -7.54
C LEU A 19 -7.61 -3.57 -7.14
N GLU A 20 -8.47 -3.93 -6.17
CA GLU A 20 -8.72 -5.33 -5.78
C GLU A 20 -9.31 -6.15 -6.94
N ASP A 21 -10.26 -5.59 -7.70
CA ASP A 21 -10.80 -6.25 -8.89
C ASP A 21 -9.73 -6.57 -9.93
N LEU A 22 -8.75 -5.67 -10.09
CA LEU A 22 -7.65 -5.81 -11.03
C LEU A 22 -6.55 -6.75 -10.55
N ARG A 23 -6.57 -7.23 -9.29
CA ARG A 23 -5.68 -8.31 -8.83
C ARG A 23 -5.97 -9.63 -9.51
N ALA A 24 -7.24 -9.88 -9.85
CA ALA A 24 -7.65 -11.11 -10.55
C ALA A 24 -7.21 -11.14 -12.03
N GLY A 25 -6.79 -10.00 -12.58
CA GLY A 25 -6.27 -9.88 -13.93
C GLY A 25 -6.76 -8.63 -14.67
N PRO A 26 -6.28 -8.40 -15.91
CA PRO A 26 -6.65 -7.22 -16.69
C PRO A 26 -8.14 -7.19 -17.07
N MET A 27 -8.80 -6.04 -16.91
CA MET A 27 -10.23 -5.87 -17.21
C MET A 27 -10.53 -4.57 -17.97
N PRO A 28 -11.55 -4.56 -18.85
CA PRO A 28 -12.02 -3.35 -19.48
C PRO A 28 -12.85 -2.50 -18.52
N VAL A 29 -12.88 -1.18 -18.74
CA VAL A 29 -13.64 -0.23 -17.92
C VAL A 29 -15.13 -0.58 -17.80
N ALA A 30 -15.73 -1.15 -18.86
CA ALA A 30 -17.13 -1.55 -18.85
C ALA A 30 -17.41 -2.67 -17.84
N ARG A 31 -16.49 -3.65 -17.72
CA ARG A 31 -16.61 -4.75 -16.76
C ARG A 31 -16.39 -4.27 -15.33
N LEU A 32 -15.46 -3.34 -15.12
CA LEU A 32 -15.25 -2.71 -13.82
C LEU A 32 -16.50 -1.91 -13.41
N ALA A 33 -17.03 -1.06 -14.29
CA ALA A 33 -18.23 -0.27 -14.01
C ALA A 33 -19.46 -1.12 -13.68
N ALA A 34 -19.61 -2.30 -14.28
CA ALA A 34 -20.72 -3.21 -13.96
C ALA A 34 -20.66 -3.82 -12.55
N ARG A 35 -19.51 -3.74 -11.86
CA ARG A 35 -19.29 -4.33 -10.53
C ARG A 35 -19.42 -3.33 -9.38
N HIS A 36 -19.57 -2.04 -9.68
CA HIS A 36 -19.61 -0.98 -8.68
C HIS A 36 -20.86 -0.11 -8.88
N PRO A 37 -21.45 0.46 -7.82
CA PRO A 37 -22.62 1.31 -7.89
C PRO A 37 -22.28 2.75 -8.36
N VAL A 38 -21.40 2.88 -9.35
CA VAL A 38 -20.95 4.17 -9.89
C VAL A 38 -20.97 4.16 -11.41
N SER A 39 -21.08 5.35 -12.00
CA SER A 39 -21.15 5.49 -13.45
C SER A 39 -19.83 5.10 -14.12
N ARG A 40 -19.88 4.67 -15.38
CA ARG A 40 -18.68 4.38 -16.18
C ARG A 40 -17.73 5.60 -16.32
N PRO A 41 -18.21 6.85 -16.46
CA PRO A 41 -17.35 8.02 -16.36
C PRO A 41 -16.63 8.15 -15.01
N ALA A 42 -17.33 7.90 -13.89
CA ALA A 42 -16.72 7.93 -12.56
C ALA A 42 -15.64 6.85 -12.40
N VAL A 43 -15.88 5.62 -12.86
CA VAL A 43 -14.84 4.57 -12.89
C VAL A 43 -13.65 4.98 -13.74
N SER A 44 -13.88 5.61 -14.90
CA SER A 44 -12.78 6.09 -15.76
C SER A 44 -11.93 7.15 -15.05
N GLN A 45 -12.57 8.05 -14.30
CA GLN A 45 -11.88 9.05 -13.48
C GLN A 45 -11.08 8.41 -12.34
N HIS A 46 -11.66 7.45 -11.63
CA HIS A 46 -10.95 6.69 -10.60
C HIS A 46 -9.73 5.94 -11.15
N LEU A 47 -9.86 5.28 -12.30
CA LEU A 47 -8.76 4.60 -12.98
C LEU A 47 -7.67 5.56 -13.45
N LYS A 48 -8.02 6.78 -13.87
CA LYS A 48 -7.05 7.82 -14.20
C LYS A 48 -6.21 8.22 -12.99
N VAL A 49 -6.85 8.47 -11.84
CA VAL A 49 -6.12 8.77 -10.58
C VAL A 49 -5.20 7.62 -10.18
N LEU A 50 -5.68 6.37 -10.27
CA LEU A 50 -4.86 5.19 -9.99
C LEU A 50 -3.68 5.06 -10.97
N GLN A 51 -3.87 5.43 -12.24
CA GLN A 51 -2.83 5.39 -13.27
C GLN A 51 -1.76 6.46 -13.00
N GLU A 52 -2.18 7.68 -12.66
CA GLU A 52 -1.30 8.80 -12.28
C GLU A 52 -0.48 8.47 -11.04
N ALA A 53 -1.06 7.76 -10.06
CA ALA A 53 -0.35 7.24 -8.89
C ALA A 53 0.53 6.01 -9.19
N GLY A 54 0.58 5.52 -10.43
CA GLY A 54 1.40 4.38 -10.84
C GLY A 54 0.88 3.01 -10.35
N LEU A 55 -0.34 2.94 -9.83
CA LEU A 55 -0.95 1.72 -9.27
C LEU A 55 -1.59 0.82 -10.34
N VAL A 56 -2.00 1.40 -11.47
CA VAL A 56 -2.52 0.65 -12.62
C VAL A 56 -1.82 1.06 -13.91
N ALA A 57 -1.83 0.15 -14.88
CA ALA A 57 -1.46 0.42 -16.27
C ALA A 57 -2.69 0.22 -17.17
N VAL A 58 -2.67 0.88 -18.33
CA VAL A 58 -3.67 0.72 -19.37
C VAL A 58 -3.00 0.24 -20.66
N GLU A 59 -3.56 -0.79 -21.27
CA GLU A 59 -3.06 -1.38 -22.51
C GLU A 59 -4.22 -1.42 -23.54
N PRO A 60 -4.01 -0.94 -24.78
CA PRO A 60 -5.00 -1.07 -25.83
C PRO A 60 -5.14 -2.54 -26.27
N ARG A 61 -6.38 -3.02 -26.41
CA ARG A 61 -6.70 -4.35 -26.94
C ARG A 61 -7.87 -4.24 -27.92
N GLY A 62 -7.55 -4.12 -29.20
CA GLY A 62 -8.53 -3.80 -30.23
C GLY A 62 -9.16 -2.42 -29.97
N SER A 63 -10.50 -2.36 -29.96
CA SER A 63 -11.26 -1.14 -29.67
C SER A 63 -11.40 -0.85 -28.17
N ALA A 64 -10.96 -1.76 -27.28
CA ALA A 64 -11.09 -1.62 -25.84
C ALA A 64 -9.76 -1.24 -25.17
N ARG A 65 -9.84 -0.63 -23.99
CA ARG A 65 -8.71 -0.41 -23.08
C ARG A 65 -8.82 -1.39 -21.92
N LEU A 66 -7.79 -2.20 -21.71
CA LEU A 66 -7.67 -3.06 -20.54
C LEU A 66 -6.82 -2.38 -19.48
N TYR A 67 -7.34 -2.34 -18.27
CA TYR A 67 -6.62 -1.88 -17.09
C TYR A 67 -6.05 -3.08 -16.35
N ARG A 68 -4.85 -2.94 -15.78
CA ARG A 68 -4.22 -3.97 -14.94
C ARG A 68 -3.56 -3.34 -13.73
N ALA A 69 -3.56 -4.05 -12.60
CA ALA A 69 -2.77 -3.64 -11.44
C ALA A 69 -1.27 -3.70 -11.76
N ARG A 70 -0.49 -2.78 -11.19
CA ARG A 70 0.98 -2.77 -11.26
C ARG A 70 1.55 -3.24 -9.93
N PRO A 71 2.08 -4.47 -9.82
CA PRO A 71 2.61 -5.00 -8.56
C PRO A 71 3.68 -4.10 -7.92
N ARG A 72 4.52 -3.47 -8.73
CA ARG A 72 5.58 -2.56 -8.27
C ARG A 72 5.09 -1.14 -7.93
N GLY A 73 3.82 -0.82 -8.21
CA GLY A 73 3.26 0.50 -7.96
C GLY A 73 3.22 0.89 -6.48
N LEU A 74 3.14 -0.10 -5.58
CA LEU A 74 3.14 0.11 -4.13
C LEU A 74 4.52 0.20 -3.49
N ALA A 75 5.60 -0.09 -4.22
CA ALA A 75 6.96 -0.12 -3.65
C ALA A 75 7.32 1.18 -2.91
N PRO A 76 7.12 2.40 -3.47
CA PRO A 76 7.46 3.62 -2.74
C PRO A 76 6.69 3.82 -1.43
N LEU A 77 5.44 3.34 -1.35
CA LEU A 77 4.67 3.40 -0.11
C LEU A 77 5.16 2.36 0.89
N ARG A 78 5.47 1.15 0.43
CA ARG A 78 6.04 0.10 1.27
C ARG A 78 7.37 0.55 1.88
N ASP A 79 8.29 1.04 1.06
CA ASP A 79 9.62 1.47 1.49
C ASP A 79 9.52 2.56 2.57
N TYR A 80 8.62 3.53 2.38
CA TYR A 80 8.35 4.57 3.38
C TYR A 80 7.81 4.01 4.70
N LEU A 81 6.89 3.05 4.67
CA LEU A 81 6.36 2.43 5.88
C LEU A 81 7.42 1.58 6.59
N ASP A 82 8.25 0.86 5.84
CA ASP A 82 9.32 0.05 6.36
C ASP A 82 10.40 0.93 7.05
N GLU A 83 10.72 2.10 6.49
CA GLU A 83 11.61 3.10 7.10
C GLU A 83 11.03 3.66 8.41
N VAL A 84 9.81 4.23 8.34
CA VAL A 84 9.18 4.86 9.51
C VAL A 84 8.95 3.87 10.65
N TRP A 85 8.49 2.65 10.35
CA TRP A 85 8.20 1.67 11.38
C TRP A 85 9.45 0.92 11.85
N GLY A 86 10.43 0.73 10.96
CA GLY A 86 11.73 0.17 11.30
C GLY A 86 12.44 0.99 12.37
N ASP A 87 12.48 2.31 12.20
CA ASP A 87 13.09 3.23 13.17
C ASP A 87 12.41 3.15 14.55
N VAL A 88 11.07 3.09 14.57
CA VAL A 88 10.29 3.00 15.81
C VAL A 88 10.56 1.66 16.52
N LEU A 89 10.55 0.55 15.78
CA LEU A 89 10.80 -0.77 16.35
C LEU A 89 12.23 -0.92 16.85
N GLN A 90 13.21 -0.33 16.15
CA GLN A 90 14.61 -0.32 16.55
C GLN A 90 14.80 0.43 17.86
N ALA A 91 14.25 1.64 17.99
CA ALA A 91 14.31 2.42 19.22
C ALA A 91 13.68 1.67 20.41
N PHE A 92 12.56 0.98 20.18
CA PHE A 92 11.94 0.14 21.19
C PHE A 92 12.83 -1.06 21.58
N ALA A 93 13.43 -1.75 20.62
CA ALA A 93 14.31 -2.89 20.85
C ALA A 93 15.57 -2.50 21.67
N GLU A 94 16.14 -1.33 21.41
CA GLU A 94 17.27 -0.78 22.15
C GLU A 94 16.92 -0.48 23.61
N GLU A 95 15.72 0.06 23.87
CA GLU A 95 15.24 0.29 25.24
C GLU A 95 15.03 -1.03 26.00
N VAL A 96 14.38 -2.02 25.37
CA VAL A 96 14.20 -3.34 25.96
C VAL A 96 15.56 -3.99 26.29
N SER A 97 16.53 -3.87 25.39
CA SER A 97 17.88 -4.42 25.58
C SER A 97 18.59 -3.76 26.78
N ARG A 98 18.53 -2.42 26.90
CA ARG A 98 19.09 -1.69 28.05
C ARG A 98 18.48 -2.13 29.38
N GLN A 99 17.15 -2.31 29.44
CA GLN A 99 16.49 -2.76 30.67
C GLN A 99 16.87 -4.20 31.05
N MET A 100 17.08 -5.08 30.07
CA MET A 100 17.54 -6.45 30.31
C MET A 100 18.98 -6.47 30.84
N GLU A 101 19.86 -5.61 30.30
CA GLU A 101 21.23 -5.45 30.80
C GLU A 101 21.25 -4.90 32.23
N ASP A 102 20.45 -3.86 32.52
CA ASP A 102 20.33 -3.28 33.88
C ASP A 102 19.74 -4.26 34.90
N THR A 103 18.78 -5.10 34.48
CA THR A 103 18.20 -6.15 35.33
C THR A 103 19.21 -7.26 35.63
N ASN A 104 20.04 -7.61 34.65
CA ASN A 104 21.06 -8.65 34.80
C ASN A 104 22.34 -8.15 35.51
N ALA A 105 22.54 -6.83 35.58
CA ALA A 105 23.66 -6.18 36.28
C ALA A 105 23.44 -5.96 37.78
N ARG A 106 22.22 -6.17 38.30
CA ARG A 106 22.01 -6.17 39.77
C ARG A 106 22.66 -7.43 40.37
N PRO A 107 23.65 -7.30 41.27
CA PRO A 107 24.28 -8.46 41.86
C PRO A 107 23.23 -9.27 42.62
N ARG A 108 23.17 -10.58 42.36
CA ARG A 108 22.54 -11.52 43.29
C ARG A 108 23.26 -11.32 44.62
N HIS A 109 22.60 -10.66 45.57
CA HIS A 109 23.08 -10.60 46.94
C HIS A 109 23.40 -12.03 47.36
N GLN A 110 24.66 -12.20 47.69
CA GLN A 110 25.26 -13.43 48.16
C GLN A 110 24.71 -13.60 49.59
N ASP A 111 23.59 -14.29 49.70
CA ASP A 111 23.09 -14.77 50.98
C ASP A 111 23.78 -16.12 51.27
N ASP A 112 24.55 -16.09 52.37
CA ASP A 112 25.16 -17.15 53.18
C ASP A 112 26.42 -17.90 52.69
#